data_AF-A0A1H7TFC4-F1
#
_entry.id   AF-A0A1H7TFC4-F1
#
_cell.length_a   1.000
_cell.length_b   1.000
_cell.length_c   1.000
_cell.angle_alpha   90.00
_cell.angle_beta   90.00
_cell.angle_gamma   90.00
#
_symmetry.space_group_name_H-M   'P 1'
#
loop_
_entity.id
_entity.type
_entity.pdbx_description
1 polymer ?
#
loop_
_entity_poly.entity_id
_entity_poly.type
_entity_poly.pdbx_seq_one_letter_code
_entity_poly.pdbx_strand_id
1 'polypeptide(L)'
;MLSLAAFGLFVLGAIIGAYWTPLGCFLRTHGVGDFVQKVAPGVGVIVAICVFTWQANRARYTMRIDLILKLEERFDSPQMRKTRADAARALQESEDTDADAVGELLDFLEQIGFLVSRHAIDLEAVYEYFDGWIVPYYQKTRAYRVRWRIDDDAPDLHSKLEDLFQALVVRERRTTGGTPYRTSQQINEFLKSEAALSPKRLWLTGRR
;
A
#
# COMPACT_ATOMS: atom_id res chain seq x y z
N MET A 1 27.99 38.18 -19.38
CA MET A 1 26.79 37.43 -19.81
C MET A 1 25.52 37.70 -18.99
N LEU A 2 25.55 38.42 -17.85
CA LEU A 2 24.33 38.75 -17.07
C LEU A 2 23.43 39.87 -17.66
N SER A 3 23.92 40.69 -18.59
CA SER A 3 23.20 41.90 -19.06
C SER A 3 22.00 41.60 -19.98
N LEU A 4 22.09 40.57 -20.82
CA LEU A 4 21.04 40.23 -21.79
C LEU A 4 19.78 39.63 -21.13
N ALA A 5 19.93 38.86 -20.06
CA ALA A 5 18.81 38.27 -19.33
C ALA A 5 18.00 39.31 -18.55
N ALA A 6 18.69 40.31 -17.97
CA ALA A 6 18.04 41.41 -17.25
C ALA A 6 17.23 42.31 -18.20
N PHE A 7 17.76 42.57 -19.40
CA PHE A 7 17.05 43.34 -20.43
C PHE A 7 15.83 42.57 -20.94
N GLY A 8 15.94 41.25 -21.15
CA GLY A 8 14.82 40.40 -21.55
C GLY A 8 13.67 40.40 -20.53
N LEU A 9 13.97 40.31 -19.23
CA LEU A 9 12.98 40.39 -18.15
C LEU A 9 12.32 41.77 -18.06
N PHE A 10 13.07 42.84 -18.29
CA PHE A 10 12.53 44.21 -18.29
C PHE A 10 11.56 44.44 -19.47
N VAL A 11 11.92 43.95 -20.66
CA VAL A 11 11.06 44.03 -21.84
C VAL A 11 9.80 43.19 -21.67
N LEU A 12 9.90 41.98 -21.12
CA LEU A 12 8.74 41.14 -20.79
C LEU A 12 7.83 41.81 -19.75
N GLY A 13 8.41 42.39 -18.69
CA GLY A 13 7.67 43.15 -17.68
C GLY A 13 6.98 44.38 -18.25
N ALA A 14 7.63 45.10 -19.17
CA ALA A 14 7.07 46.26 -19.86
C ALA A 14 5.94 45.86 -20.82
N ILE A 15 6.07 44.74 -21.55
CA ILE A 15 5.02 44.24 -22.45
C ILE A 15 3.80 43.76 -21.65
N ILE A 16 4.03 43.03 -20.54
CA ILE A 16 2.95 42.60 -19.65
C ILE A 16 2.26 43.83 -19.03
N GLY A 17 3.02 44.79 -18.51
CA GLY A 17 2.47 46.04 -17.96
C GLY A 17 1.71 46.88 -18.99
N ALA A 18 2.21 46.97 -20.22
CA ALA A 18 1.60 47.71 -21.33
C ALA A 18 0.34 47.03 -21.89
N TYR A 19 0.16 45.72 -21.71
CA TYR A 19 -1.08 45.02 -22.05
C TYR A 19 -2.11 45.04 -20.91
N TRP A 20 -1.67 44.98 -19.66
CA TRP A 20 -2.56 45.00 -18.49
C TRP A 20 -3.20 46.36 -18.24
N THR A 21 -2.50 47.46 -18.53
CA THR A 21 -3.00 48.83 -18.34
C THR A 21 -4.19 49.19 -19.26
N PRO A 22 -4.15 48.98 -20.59
CA PRO A 22 -5.30 49.22 -21.46
C PRO A 22 -6.42 48.20 -21.26
N LEU A 23 -6.11 46.94 -20.92
CA LEU A 23 -7.13 45.94 -20.59
C LEU A 23 -7.89 46.31 -19.31
N GLY A 24 -7.18 46.79 -18.28
CA GLY A 24 -7.78 47.29 -17.04
C GLY A 24 -8.65 48.53 -17.27
N CYS A 25 -8.22 49.46 -18.11
CA CYS A 25 -9.03 50.62 -18.50
C CYS A 25 -10.25 50.24 -19.34
N PHE A 26 -10.11 49.31 -20.30
CA PHE A 26 -11.20 48.83 -21.16
C PHE A 26 -12.26 48.03 -20.37
N LEU A 27 -11.82 47.21 -19.40
CA LEU A 27 -12.71 46.54 -18.47
C LEU A 27 -13.44 47.57 -17.58
N ARG A 28 -12.77 48.63 -17.14
CA ARG A 28 -13.36 49.66 -16.27
C ARG A 28 -14.39 50.56 -16.96
N THR A 29 -14.30 50.75 -18.28
CA THR A 29 -15.22 51.63 -19.04
C THR A 29 -16.46 50.91 -19.56
N HIS A 30 -16.46 49.58 -19.61
CA HIS A 30 -17.63 48.76 -19.95
C HIS A 30 -18.13 48.01 -18.70
N GLY A 31 -19.44 47.96 -18.44
CA GLY A 31 -20.03 47.25 -17.26
C GLY A 31 -19.64 45.76 -17.12
N VAL A 32 -18.95 45.21 -18.12
CA VAL A 32 -18.31 43.90 -18.14
C VAL A 32 -17.14 43.80 -17.14
N GLY A 33 -16.33 44.83 -16.92
CA GLY A 33 -15.20 44.74 -15.99
C GLY A 33 -15.58 44.72 -14.52
N ASP A 34 -16.64 45.44 -14.14
CA ASP A 34 -17.20 45.37 -12.78
C ASP A 34 -17.77 43.97 -12.48
N PHE A 35 -18.37 43.33 -13.49
CA PHE A 35 -18.84 41.94 -13.39
C PHE A 35 -17.68 40.96 -13.25
N VAL A 36 -16.64 41.11 -14.08
CA VAL A 36 -15.44 40.26 -14.02
C VAL A 36 -14.70 40.43 -12.68
N GLN A 37 -14.54 41.65 -12.16
CA GLN A 37 -13.88 41.88 -10.87
C GLN A 37 -14.65 41.29 -9.69
N LYS A 38 -15.98 41.25 -9.74
CA LYS A 38 -16.82 40.65 -8.69
C LYS A 38 -16.81 39.12 -8.75
N VAL A 39 -16.77 38.53 -9.94
CA VAL A 39 -16.89 37.07 -10.13
C VAL A 39 -15.52 36.37 -10.12
N ALA A 40 -14.46 37.03 -10.58
CA ALA A 40 -13.13 36.43 -10.72
C ALA A 40 -12.54 35.85 -9.42
N PRO A 41 -12.65 36.51 -8.24
CA PRO A 41 -12.15 35.92 -7.00
C PRO A 41 -12.89 34.62 -6.62
N GLY A 42 -14.22 34.58 -6.80
CA GLY A 42 -15.04 33.41 -6.53
C GLY A 42 -14.69 32.23 -7.44
N VAL A 43 -14.54 32.50 -8.74
CA VAL A 43 -14.09 31.48 -9.72
C VAL A 43 -12.68 30.98 -9.39
N GLY A 44 -11.77 31.89 -9.03
CA GLY A 44 -10.41 31.54 -8.62
C GLY A 44 -10.36 30.60 -7.42
N VAL A 45 -11.18 30.86 -6.39
CA VAL A 45 -11.28 29.98 -5.20
C VAL A 45 -11.82 28.60 -5.57
N ILE A 46 -12.87 28.52 -6.40
CA ILE A 46 -13.44 27.24 -6.84
C ILE A 46 -12.39 26.43 -7.62
N VAL A 47 -11.70 27.05 -8.57
CA VAL A 47 -10.63 26.40 -9.34
C VAL A 47 -9.50 25.93 -8.41
N ALA A 48 -9.09 26.76 -7.45
CA ALA A 48 -8.07 26.40 -6.48
C ALA A 48 -8.47 25.19 -5.62
N ILE A 49 -9.72 25.13 -5.14
CA ILE A 49 -10.24 23.99 -4.38
C ILE A 49 -10.27 22.73 -5.24
N CYS A 50 -10.72 22.82 -6.49
CA CYS A 50 -10.74 21.70 -7.42
C CYS A 50 -9.33 21.16 -7.69
N VAL A 51 -8.38 22.05 -8.00
CA VAL A 51 -6.98 21.69 -8.26
C VAL A 51 -6.33 21.09 -7.00
N PHE A 52 -6.55 21.69 -5.82
CA PHE A 52 -6.01 21.19 -4.56
C PHE A 52 -6.55 19.78 -4.23
N THR A 53 -7.85 19.56 -4.41
CA THR A 53 -8.48 18.26 -4.18
C THR A 53 -7.95 17.21 -5.15
N TRP A 54 -7.81 17.57 -6.42
CA TRP A 54 -7.23 16.69 -7.44
C TRP A 54 -5.77 16.34 -7.12
N GLN A 55 -4.95 17.32 -6.73
CA GLN A 55 -3.57 17.09 -6.32
C GLN A 55 -3.47 16.21 -5.06
N ALA A 56 -4.31 16.46 -4.05
CA ALA A 56 -4.36 15.65 -2.83
C ALA A 56 -4.73 14.19 -3.14
N ASN A 57 -5.71 13.98 -4.01
CA ASN A 57 -6.10 12.63 -4.44
C ASN A 57 -5.00 11.94 -5.26
N ARG A 58 -4.32 12.67 -6.16
CA ARG A 58 -3.20 12.14 -6.93
C ARG A 58 -2.02 11.75 -6.03
N ALA A 59 -1.70 12.58 -5.05
CA ALA A 59 -0.64 12.30 -4.07
C ALA A 59 -0.95 11.04 -3.24
N ARG A 60 -2.20 10.90 -2.76
CA ARG A 60 -2.63 9.69 -2.03
C ARG A 60 -2.53 8.43 -2.90
N TYR A 61 -2.90 8.52 -4.17
CA TYR A 61 -2.78 7.40 -5.11
C TYR A 61 -1.32 6.98 -5.31
N THR A 62 -0.42 7.93 -5.59
CA THR A 62 1.01 7.63 -5.74
C THR A 62 1.61 7.01 -4.48
N MET A 63 1.25 7.53 -3.30
CA MET A 63 1.70 6.97 -2.02
C MET A 63 1.24 5.53 -1.81
N ARG A 64 -0.01 5.19 -2.15
CA ARG A 64 -0.53 3.81 -2.05
C ARG A 64 0.27 2.83 -2.90
N ILE A 65 0.60 3.22 -4.13
CA ILE A 65 1.41 2.41 -5.04
C ILE A 65 2.84 2.26 -4.53
N ASP A 66 3.45 3.34 -4.05
CA ASP A 66 4.80 3.28 -3.46
C ASP A 66 4.84 2.36 -2.22
N LEU A 67 3.80 2.40 -1.38
CA LEU A 67 3.70 1.52 -0.21
C LEU A 67 3.57 0.04 -0.58
N ILE A 68 2.74 -0.32 -1.57
CA ILE A 68 2.60 -1.73 -1.96
C ILE A 68 3.90 -2.28 -2.57
N LEU A 69 4.58 -1.49 -3.41
CA LEU A 69 5.85 -1.88 -4.01
C LEU A 69 6.95 -2.03 -2.96
N LYS A 70 6.98 -1.17 -1.93
CA LYS A 70 7.93 -1.30 -0.80
C LYS A 70 7.64 -2.53 0.05
N LEU A 71 6.37 -2.87 0.27
CA LEU A 71 6.00 -4.11 0.96
C LEU A 71 6.43 -5.33 0.16
N GLU A 72 6.24 -5.31 -1.16
CA GLU A 72 6.68 -6.36 -2.08
C GLU A 72 8.21 -6.51 -2.04
N GLU A 73 8.95 -5.40 -2.15
CA GLU A 73 10.41 -5.39 -2.06
C GLU A 73 10.90 -5.95 -0.71
N ARG A 74 10.26 -5.55 0.41
CA ARG A 74 10.56 -6.10 1.74
C ARG A 74 10.23 -7.59 1.80
N PHE A 75 9.14 -8.02 1.18
CA PHE A 75 8.72 -9.40 1.14
C PHE A 75 9.68 -10.28 0.32
N ASP A 76 10.21 -9.76 -0.78
CA ASP A 76 11.16 -10.45 -1.64
C ASP A 76 12.62 -10.32 -1.18
N SER A 77 12.86 -9.58 -0.10
CA SER A 77 14.18 -9.48 0.51
C SER A 77 14.73 -10.88 0.86
N PRO A 78 16.05 -11.10 0.75
CA PRO A 78 16.67 -12.39 1.08
C PRO A 78 16.37 -12.86 2.51
N GLN A 79 16.21 -11.91 3.44
CA GLN A 79 15.85 -12.20 4.82
C GLN A 79 14.41 -12.72 4.91
N MET A 80 13.43 -12.04 4.34
CA MET A 80 12.04 -12.48 4.40
C MET A 80 11.84 -13.80 3.64
N ARG A 81 12.51 -14.00 2.50
CA ARG A 81 12.51 -15.29 1.80
C ARG A 81 13.04 -16.44 2.67
N LYS A 82 14.06 -16.16 3.49
CA LYS A 82 14.59 -17.13 4.45
C LYS A 82 13.57 -17.39 5.57
N THR A 83 12.98 -16.35 6.16
CA THR A 83 11.93 -16.45 7.17
C THR A 83 10.76 -17.31 6.65
N ARG A 84 10.30 -17.07 5.40
CA ARG A 84 9.27 -17.90 4.77
C ARG A 84 9.68 -19.35 4.58
N ALA A 85 10.91 -19.61 4.14
CA ALA A 85 11.41 -20.98 4.00
C ALA A 85 11.50 -21.72 5.35
N ASP A 86 11.93 -21.02 6.41
CA ASP A 86 11.98 -21.54 7.78
C ASP A 86 10.56 -21.78 8.33
N ALA A 87 9.64 -20.83 8.16
CA ALA A 87 8.24 -20.95 8.54
C ALA A 87 7.52 -22.09 7.81
N ALA A 88 7.72 -22.22 6.50
CA ALA A 88 7.11 -23.27 5.71
C ALA A 88 7.58 -24.66 6.12
N ARG A 89 8.87 -24.83 6.45
CA ARG A 89 9.40 -26.08 7.00
C ARG A 89 8.78 -26.42 8.36
N ALA A 90 8.69 -25.44 9.25
CA ALA A 90 8.10 -25.63 10.57
C ALA A 90 6.62 -26.04 10.47
N LEU A 91 5.86 -25.37 9.59
CA LEU A 91 4.44 -25.64 9.34
C LEU A 91 4.18 -26.97 8.61
N GLN A 92 5.17 -27.52 7.90
CA GLN A 92 5.09 -28.87 7.34
C GLN A 92 5.18 -29.95 8.41
N GLU A 93 5.98 -29.71 9.45
CA GLU A 93 6.18 -30.66 10.55
C GLU A 93 5.01 -30.61 11.55
N SER A 94 4.56 -29.41 11.93
CA SER A 94 3.43 -29.22 12.83
C SER A 94 2.71 -27.89 12.58
N GLU A 95 1.38 -27.90 12.62
CA GLU A 95 0.57 -26.67 12.59
C GLU A 95 0.65 -25.86 13.88
N ASP A 96 1.15 -26.48 14.95
CA ASP A 96 1.31 -25.92 16.29
C ASP A 96 2.79 -25.78 16.64
N THR A 97 3.58 -25.26 15.70
CA THR A 97 5.03 -25.07 15.86
C THR A 97 5.37 -23.82 16.66
N ASP A 98 6.44 -23.84 17.46
CA ASP A 98 6.96 -22.67 18.18
C ASP A 98 8.04 -21.92 17.40
N ALA A 99 8.12 -22.12 16.09
CA ALA A 99 9.15 -21.47 15.28
C ALA A 99 8.89 -19.96 15.17
N ASP A 100 9.85 -19.16 15.67
CA ASP A 100 9.85 -17.69 15.58
C ASP A 100 9.57 -17.16 14.16
N ALA A 101 10.03 -17.91 13.14
CA ALA A 101 9.83 -17.57 11.74
C ALA A 101 8.34 -17.51 11.34
N VAL A 102 7.48 -18.32 11.97
CA VAL A 102 6.03 -18.25 11.75
C VAL A 102 5.46 -16.97 12.34
N GLY A 103 5.89 -16.60 13.55
CA GLY A 103 5.53 -15.31 14.17
C GLY A 103 5.94 -14.12 13.33
N GLU A 104 7.22 -14.04 12.92
CA GLU A 104 7.74 -12.94 12.10
C GLU A 104 6.99 -12.79 10.77
N LEU A 105 6.64 -13.91 10.13
CA LEU A 105 5.83 -13.92 8.92
C LEU A 105 4.40 -13.43 9.17
N LEU A 106 3.75 -13.92 10.23
CA LEU A 106 2.39 -13.51 10.57
C LEU A 106 2.32 -12.04 10.95
N ASP A 107 3.33 -11.49 11.63
CA ASP A 107 3.43 -10.08 11.97
C ASP A 107 3.56 -9.21 10.72
N PHE A 108 4.30 -9.68 9.71
CA PHE A 108 4.35 -9.01 8.41
C PHE A 108 2.97 -9.00 7.73
N LEU A 109 2.24 -10.12 7.72
CA LEU A 109 0.91 -10.20 7.13
C LEU A 109 -0.14 -9.38 7.92
N GLU A 110 -0.02 -9.35 9.25
CA GLU A 110 -0.81 -8.50 10.14
C GLU A 110 -0.60 -7.03 9.81
N GLN A 111 0.64 -6.62 9.54
CA GLN A 111 0.96 -5.26 9.10
C GLN A 111 0.26 -4.89 7.78
N ILE A 112 0.16 -5.82 6.82
CA ILE A 112 -0.61 -5.60 5.59
C ILE A 112 -2.09 -5.39 5.95
N GLY A 113 -2.67 -6.25 6.78
CA GLY A 113 -4.06 -6.12 7.22
C GLY A 113 -4.33 -4.80 7.93
N PHE A 114 -3.40 -4.36 8.77
CA PHE A 114 -3.48 -3.07 9.43
C PHE A 114 -3.50 -1.91 8.42
N LEU A 115 -2.61 -1.92 7.42
CA LEU A 115 -2.54 -0.87 6.40
C LEU A 115 -3.80 -0.83 5.52
N VAL A 116 -4.39 -1.99 5.19
CA VAL A 116 -5.69 -2.06 4.50
C VAL A 116 -6.79 -1.45 5.36
N SER A 117 -6.87 -1.81 6.65
CA SER A 117 -7.90 -1.27 7.56
C SER A 117 -7.84 0.26 7.68
N ARG A 118 -6.63 0.83 7.56
CA ARG A 118 -6.39 2.28 7.58
C ARG A 118 -6.56 2.96 6.22
N HIS A 119 -6.98 2.24 5.19
CA HIS A 119 -7.11 2.74 3.81
C HIS A 119 -5.80 3.32 3.25
N ALA A 120 -4.66 2.87 3.80
CA ALA A 120 -3.31 3.28 3.41
C ALA A 120 -2.82 2.50 2.19
N ILE A 121 -3.33 1.28 1.99
CA ILE A 121 -3.20 0.49 0.77
C ILE A 121 -4.58 -0.03 0.35
N ASP A 122 -4.74 -0.33 -0.94
CA ASP A 122 -6.00 -0.82 -1.50
C ASP A 122 -6.09 -2.35 -1.38
N LEU A 123 -7.29 -2.86 -1.09
CA LEU A 123 -7.55 -4.30 -1.04
C LEU A 123 -7.29 -4.96 -2.39
N GLU A 124 -7.61 -4.27 -3.49
CA GLU A 124 -7.37 -4.75 -4.86
C GLU A 124 -5.88 -4.96 -5.13
N ALA A 125 -5.04 -4.03 -4.67
CA ALA A 125 -3.59 -4.17 -4.78
C ALA A 125 -3.10 -5.34 -3.91
N VAL A 126 -3.61 -5.48 -2.67
CA VAL A 126 -3.20 -6.62 -1.83
C VAL A 126 -3.61 -7.96 -2.44
N TYR A 127 -4.78 -8.05 -3.06
CA TYR A 127 -5.18 -9.25 -3.79
C TYR A 127 -4.19 -9.58 -4.92
N GLU A 128 -3.87 -8.60 -5.76
CA GLU A 128 -2.99 -8.83 -6.92
C GLU A 128 -1.56 -9.24 -6.49
N TYR A 129 -1.03 -8.58 -5.46
CA TYR A 129 0.37 -8.76 -5.06
C TYR A 129 0.60 -9.82 -3.98
N PHE A 130 -0.40 -10.15 -3.14
CA PHE A 130 -0.16 -10.96 -1.94
C PHE A 130 -1.16 -12.09 -1.68
N ASP A 131 -2.27 -12.20 -2.42
CA ASP A 131 -3.29 -13.25 -2.20
C ASP A 131 -2.67 -14.66 -2.17
N GLY A 132 -1.75 -14.91 -3.12
CA GLY A 132 -1.05 -16.19 -3.27
C GLY A 132 -0.33 -16.68 -2.02
N TRP A 133 0.08 -15.77 -1.13
CA TRP A 133 0.75 -16.10 0.13
C TRP A 133 -0.16 -15.94 1.34
N ILE A 134 -0.98 -14.88 1.40
CA ILE A 134 -1.85 -14.59 2.55
C ILE A 134 -2.78 -15.78 2.83
N VAL A 135 -3.45 -16.28 1.80
CA VAL A 135 -4.48 -17.31 1.92
C VAL A 135 -3.91 -18.63 2.50
N PRO A 136 -2.88 -19.26 1.90
CA PRO A 136 -2.38 -20.53 2.42
C PRO A 136 -1.76 -20.39 3.81
N TYR A 137 -1.01 -19.30 4.08
CA TYR A 137 -0.46 -19.08 5.42
C TYR A 137 -1.55 -18.85 6.46
N TYR A 138 -2.59 -18.06 6.15
CA TYR A 138 -3.72 -17.85 7.05
C TYR A 138 -4.44 -19.17 7.40
N GLN A 139 -4.69 -20.03 6.40
CA GLN A 139 -5.32 -21.32 6.62
C GLN A 139 -4.44 -22.25 7.46
N LYS A 140 -3.13 -22.32 7.16
CA LYS A 140 -2.22 -23.26 7.81
C LYS A 140 -1.86 -22.89 9.25
N THR A 141 -1.89 -21.60 9.59
CA THR A 141 -1.47 -21.09 10.91
C THR A 141 -2.61 -20.98 11.92
N ARG A 142 -3.78 -21.58 11.66
CA ARG A 142 -4.94 -21.47 12.57
C ARG A 142 -4.62 -22.00 13.98
N ALA A 143 -3.98 -23.16 14.09
CA ALA A 143 -3.64 -23.75 15.38
C ALA A 143 -2.64 -22.87 16.15
N TYR A 144 -1.53 -22.48 15.50
CA TYR A 144 -0.57 -21.50 16.00
C TYR A 144 -1.26 -20.26 16.59
N ARG A 145 -2.09 -19.56 15.81
CA ARG A 145 -2.72 -18.31 16.26
C ARG A 145 -3.64 -18.51 17.47
N VAL A 146 -4.40 -19.61 17.50
CA VAL A 146 -5.30 -19.91 18.62
C VAL A 146 -4.51 -20.15 19.90
N ARG A 147 -3.42 -20.89 19.83
CA ARG A 147 -2.55 -21.14 20.99
C ARG A 147 -1.93 -19.85 21.52
N TRP A 148 -1.29 -19.07 20.67
CA TRP A 148 -0.63 -17.83 21.09
C TRP A 148 -1.61 -16.78 21.64
N ARG A 149 -2.86 -16.72 21.14
CA ARG A 149 -3.91 -15.87 21.74
C ARG A 149 -4.24 -16.25 23.19
N ILE A 150 -4.17 -17.55 23.52
CA ILE A 150 -4.43 -18.07 24.86
C ILE A 150 -3.21 -17.87 25.76
N ASP A 151 -2.02 -18.21 25.25
CA ASP A 151 -0.78 -18.18 26.04
C ASP A 151 -0.35 -16.75 26.43
N ASP A 152 -0.52 -15.79 25.51
CA ASP A 152 -0.12 -14.38 25.74
C ASP A 152 -1.25 -13.49 26.28
N ASP A 153 -2.45 -14.04 26.56
CA ASP A 153 -3.66 -13.27 26.92
C ASP A 153 -3.96 -12.11 25.94
N ALA A 154 -3.70 -12.35 24.66
CA ALA A 154 -3.77 -11.36 23.60
C ALA A 154 -4.87 -11.73 22.58
N PRO A 155 -6.16 -11.49 22.88
CA PRO A 155 -7.27 -11.92 22.03
C PRO A 155 -7.25 -11.29 20.63
N ASP A 156 -6.69 -10.09 20.51
CA ASP A 156 -6.60 -9.33 19.25
C ASP A 156 -5.36 -9.68 18.42
N LEU A 157 -4.53 -10.66 18.86
CA LEU A 157 -3.35 -11.09 18.13
C LEU A 157 -3.75 -11.57 16.73
N HIS A 158 -3.11 -10.98 15.72
CA HIS A 158 -3.35 -11.25 14.30
C HIS A 158 -4.80 -10.99 13.85
N SER A 159 -5.51 -10.08 14.52
CA SER A 159 -6.89 -9.72 14.18
C SER A 159 -7.00 -8.98 12.84
N LYS A 160 -6.01 -8.17 12.47
CA LYS A 160 -6.06 -7.43 11.19
C LYS A 160 -5.79 -8.34 10.00
N LEU A 161 -5.04 -9.41 10.17
CA LEU A 161 -4.86 -10.48 9.20
C LEU A 161 -6.18 -11.24 9.00
N GLU A 162 -6.92 -11.49 10.08
CA GLU A 162 -8.25 -12.10 10.00
C GLU A 162 -9.25 -11.17 9.27
N ASP A 163 -9.29 -9.89 9.62
CA ASP A 163 -10.07 -8.87 8.90
C ASP A 163 -9.71 -8.83 7.41
N LEU A 164 -8.41 -8.87 7.08
CA LEU A 164 -7.90 -8.89 5.72
C LEU A 164 -8.37 -10.13 4.96
N PHE A 165 -8.24 -11.31 5.56
CA PHE A 165 -8.67 -12.55 4.94
C PHE A 165 -10.18 -12.53 4.65
N GLN A 166 -11.01 -12.04 5.59
CA GLN A 166 -12.44 -11.88 5.35
C GLN A 166 -12.74 -10.89 4.22
N ALA A 167 -11.99 -9.79 4.13
CA ALA A 167 -12.12 -8.84 3.03
C ALA A 167 -11.81 -9.49 1.67
N LEU A 168 -10.77 -10.33 1.58
CA LEU A 168 -10.44 -11.11 0.38
C LEU A 168 -11.55 -12.11 0.02
N VAL A 169 -12.12 -12.82 1.00
CA VAL A 169 -13.26 -13.73 0.79
C VAL A 169 -14.48 -12.98 0.23
N VAL A 170 -14.83 -11.83 0.80
CA VAL A 170 -15.96 -11.01 0.34
C VAL A 170 -15.71 -10.52 -1.09
N ARG A 171 -14.48 -10.08 -1.38
CA ARG A 171 -14.09 -9.64 -2.72
C ARG A 171 -14.26 -10.77 -3.73
N GLU A 172 -13.69 -11.94 -3.48
CA GLU A 172 -13.72 -13.05 -4.43
C GLU A 172 -15.13 -13.56 -4.69
N ARG A 173 -15.97 -13.64 -3.65
CA ARG A 173 -17.40 -13.96 -3.81
C ARG A 173 -18.12 -12.97 -4.72
N ARG A 174 -17.77 -11.68 -4.67
CA ARG A 174 -18.39 -10.65 -5.54
C ARG A 174 -17.91 -10.75 -6.98
N THR A 175 -16.63 -11.09 -7.22
CA THR A 175 -16.03 -11.07 -8.54
C THR A 175 -16.20 -12.37 -9.31
N THR A 176 -15.96 -13.52 -8.67
CA THR A 176 -15.97 -14.85 -9.32
C THR A 176 -17.10 -15.75 -8.82
N GLY A 177 -17.77 -15.40 -7.72
CA GLY A 177 -18.72 -16.28 -7.04
C GLY A 177 -18.06 -17.40 -6.23
N GLY A 178 -16.72 -17.43 -6.19
CA GLY A 178 -15.93 -18.48 -5.54
C GLY A 178 -15.51 -18.13 -4.10
N THR A 179 -14.53 -18.89 -3.60
CA THR A 179 -13.88 -18.62 -2.31
C THR A 179 -12.37 -18.82 -2.41
N PRO A 180 -11.56 -18.03 -1.68
CA PRO A 180 -10.10 -18.12 -1.77
C PRO A 180 -9.53 -19.40 -1.16
N TYR A 181 -10.34 -20.16 -0.39
CA TYR A 181 -9.88 -21.32 0.35
C TYR A 181 -9.14 -22.33 -0.54
N ARG A 182 -7.89 -22.61 -0.18
CA ARG A 182 -7.07 -23.63 -0.82
C ARG A 182 -7.32 -24.99 -0.17
N THR A 183 -7.20 -26.04 -0.98
CA THR A 183 -7.26 -27.42 -0.48
C THR A 183 -5.98 -27.77 0.29
N SER A 184 -6.03 -28.79 1.15
CA SER A 184 -4.85 -29.24 1.89
C SER A 184 -3.69 -29.64 0.98
N GLN A 185 -3.98 -30.18 -0.21
CA GLN A 185 -2.96 -30.51 -1.21
C GLN A 185 -2.28 -29.24 -1.74
N GLN A 186 -3.05 -28.24 -2.13
CA GLN A 186 -2.52 -26.96 -2.62
C GLN A 186 -1.68 -26.26 -1.55
N ILE A 187 -2.12 -26.28 -0.30
CA ILE A 187 -1.36 -25.73 0.83
C ILE A 187 -0.04 -26.49 1.00
N ASN A 188 -0.05 -27.83 0.95
CA ASN A 188 1.16 -28.62 1.07
C ASN A 188 2.15 -28.39 -0.09
N GLU A 189 1.66 -28.26 -1.32
CA GLU A 189 2.48 -27.91 -2.49
C GLU A 189 3.09 -26.52 -2.35
N PHE A 190 2.31 -25.55 -1.91
CA PHE A 190 2.78 -24.19 -1.59
C PHE A 190 3.88 -24.20 -0.53
N LEU A 191 3.69 -24.91 0.58
CA LEU A 191 4.72 -24.99 1.63
C LEU A 191 6.00 -25.65 1.12
N LYS A 192 5.91 -26.63 0.21
CA LYS A 192 7.08 -27.27 -0.41
C LYS A 192 7.85 -26.28 -1.29
N SER A 193 7.17 -25.46 -2.09
CA SER A 193 7.83 -24.43 -2.89
C SER A 193 8.47 -23.35 -2.01
N GLU A 194 7.80 -22.93 -0.94
CA GLU A 194 8.31 -21.92 -0.02
C GLU A 194 9.53 -22.45 0.76
N ALA A 195 9.48 -23.70 1.24
CA ALA A 195 10.61 -24.35 1.91
C ALA A 195 11.86 -24.45 1.03
N ALA A 196 11.69 -24.50 -0.30
CA ALA A 196 12.79 -24.57 -1.27
C ALA A 196 13.44 -23.21 -1.56
N LEU A 197 12.87 -22.08 -1.10
CA LEU A 197 13.42 -20.74 -1.33
C LEU A 197 14.79 -20.53 -0.67
N SER A 198 15.09 -21.28 0.40
CA SER A 198 16.38 -21.23 1.09
C SER A 198 16.80 -22.65 1.50
N PRO A 199 18.04 -23.08 1.19
CA PRO A 199 18.49 -24.42 1.57
C PRO A 199 18.50 -24.57 3.09
N LYS A 200 18.08 -25.75 3.58
CA LYS A 200 18.09 -26.09 5.00
C LYS A 200 19.53 -25.97 5.51
N ARG A 201 19.81 -24.98 6.37
CA ARG A 201 21.09 -24.92 7.08
C ARG A 201 21.11 -26.06 8.09
N LEU A 202 21.83 -27.12 7.76
CA LEU A 202 22.36 -28.03 8.76
C LEU A 202 23.37 -27.22 9.59
N TRP A 203 22.90 -26.56 10.64
CA TRP A 203 23.79 -26.14 11.71
C TRP A 203 24.39 -27.43 12.27
N LEU A 204 25.71 -27.58 12.10
CA LEU A 204 26.50 -28.59 12.76
C LEU A 204 26.12 -28.57 14.24
N THR A 205 25.67 -29.72 14.74
CA THR A 205 25.51 -30.03 16.16
C THR A 205 26.86 -29.91 16.86
N GLY A 206 27.31 -28.68 17.10
CA GLY A 206 28.43 -28.36 17.97
C GLY A 206 27.99 -28.47 19.42
N ARG A 207 27.74 -29.69 19.90
CA ARG A 207 27.87 -29.98 21.33
C ARG A 207 29.33 -29.74 21.71
N ARG A 208 29.58 -28.81 22.62
CA ARG A 208 30.58 -28.95 23.67
C ARG A 208 29.97 -28.42 24.96
#